data_AF-A0A1T5EG25-F1
#
_entry.id   AF-A0A1T5EG25-F1
#
_cell.length_a   1.000
_cell.length_b   1.000
_cell.length_c   1.000
_cell.angle_alpha   90.00
_cell.angle_beta   90.00
_cell.angle_gamma   90.00
#
_symmetry.space_group_name_H-M   'P 1'
#
loop_
_entity.id
_entity.type
_entity.pdbx_description
1 polymer ?
#
loop_
_entity_poly.entity_id
_entity_poly.type
_entity_poly.pdbx_seq_one_letter_code
_entity_poly.pdbx_strand_id
1 'polypeptide(L)'
;MAERICKNCGAPIDAGATECRYCRTPVGSTPDMVNNSYSQGNAFNGAKSDEEEHKIHAILAYLGILVLVPILAAKDSPFARFHANQGLILLIVNIASTVIFSMLPSMFSIARTGISIGTFVLMIMGIINAANLRTQKLPVIGDITILK
;
A
#
# COMPACT_ATOMS: atom_id res chain seq x y z
N MET A 1 -1.70 -52.04 -30.91
CA MET A 1 -1.87 -50.98 -29.89
C MET A 1 -1.00 -49.81 -30.28
N ALA A 2 -1.55 -48.61 -30.46
CA ALA A 2 -0.76 -47.45 -30.88
C ALA A 2 -0.01 -46.88 -29.66
N GLU A 3 1.31 -46.96 -29.67
CA GLU A 3 2.17 -46.39 -28.64
C GLU A 3 2.14 -44.85 -28.75
N ARG A 4 1.82 -44.16 -27.65
CA ARG A 4 1.81 -42.70 -27.59
C ARG A 4 3.19 -42.21 -27.17
N ILE A 5 3.73 -41.21 -27.86
CA ILE A 5 5.05 -40.64 -27.57
C ILE A 5 4.91 -39.27 -26.89
N CYS A 6 5.72 -39.02 -25.85
CA CYS A 6 5.76 -37.76 -25.14
C CYS A 6 6.30 -36.64 -26.03
N LYS A 7 5.53 -35.56 -26.20
CA LYS A 7 5.93 -34.40 -27.03
C LYS A 7 7.09 -33.58 -26.46
N ASN A 8 7.40 -33.73 -25.17
CA ASN A 8 8.46 -32.96 -24.53
C ASN A 8 9.82 -33.70 -24.54
N CYS A 9 9.83 -35.01 -24.28
CA CYS A 9 11.09 -35.77 -24.18
C CYS A 9 11.23 -36.94 -25.16
N GLY A 10 10.20 -37.24 -25.98
CA GLY A 10 10.24 -38.34 -26.95
C GLY A 10 10.13 -39.74 -26.35
N ALA A 11 9.98 -39.88 -25.03
CA ALA A 11 9.81 -41.18 -24.39
C ALA A 11 8.41 -41.78 -24.65
N PRO A 12 8.28 -43.12 -24.69
CA PRO A 12 6.99 -43.78 -24.80
C PRO A 12 6.15 -43.58 -23.54
N ILE A 13 4.82 -43.52 -23.72
CA ILE A 13 3.85 -43.28 -22.65
C ILE A 13 2.97 -44.51 -22.46
N ASP A 14 2.93 -45.00 -21.22
CA ASP A 14 2.07 -46.10 -20.81
C ASP A 14 0.58 -45.75 -20.98
N ALA A 15 -0.24 -46.74 -21.35
CA ALA A 15 -1.68 -46.55 -21.54
C ALA A 15 -2.35 -46.09 -20.23
N GLY A 16 -2.91 -44.87 -20.24
CA GLY A 16 -3.58 -44.28 -19.07
C GLY A 16 -2.67 -43.44 -18.15
N ALA A 17 -1.40 -43.23 -18.50
CA ALA A 17 -0.53 -42.34 -17.74
C ALA A 17 -0.97 -40.87 -17.86
N THR A 18 -1.12 -40.20 -16.72
CA THR A 18 -1.47 -38.77 -16.62
C THR A 18 -0.23 -37.86 -16.66
N GLU A 19 0.97 -38.41 -16.44
CA GLU A 19 2.25 -37.73 -16.53
C GLU A 19 3.32 -38.63 -17.15
N CYS A 20 4.30 -38.02 -17.82
CA CYS A 20 5.43 -38.75 -18.37
C CYS A 20 6.40 -39.17 -17.25
N ARG A 21 6.67 -40.48 -17.11
CA ARG A 21 7.60 -41.01 -16.10
C ARG A 21 9.02 -40.40 -16.18
N TYR A 22 9.47 -40.01 -17.38
CA TYR A 22 10.84 -39.54 -17.60
C TYR A 22 11.03 -38.04 -17.35
N CYS A 23 10.07 -37.20 -17.79
CA CYS A 23 10.20 -35.74 -17.70
C CYS A 23 9.12 -35.05 -16.86
N ARG A 24 8.19 -35.82 -16.27
CA ARG A 24 7.04 -35.37 -15.46
C ARG A 24 6.13 -34.34 -16.15
N THR A 25 6.22 -34.21 -17.47
CA THR A 25 5.27 -33.38 -18.22
C THR A 25 3.90 -34.07 -18.22
N PRO A 26 2.82 -33.37 -17.87
CA PRO A 26 1.49 -33.96 -17.88
C PRO A 26 1.11 -34.39 -19.30
N VAL A 27 0.60 -35.61 -19.41
CA VAL A 27 0.10 -36.18 -20.66
C VAL A 27 -1.42 -36.13 -20.54
N GLY A 28 -2.02 -35.05 -21.03
CA GLY A 28 -3.43 -34.75 -20.82
C GLY A 28 -4.36 -35.89 -21.25
N SER A 29 -5.22 -36.33 -20.33
CA SER A 29 -6.49 -36.99 -20.63
C SER A 29 -7.51 -35.94 -21.10
N THR A 30 -8.44 -36.38 -21.95
CA THR A 30 -9.47 -35.60 -22.65
C THR A 30 -10.42 -34.81 -21.72
N PRO A 31 -11.13 -33.79 -22.25
CA PRO A 31 -11.70 -32.71 -21.46
C PRO A 31 -13.04 -33.11 -20.82
N ASP A 32 -13.05 -33.32 -19.51
CA ASP A 32 -14.26 -33.33 -18.70
C ASP A 32 -14.10 -32.36 -17.51
N MET A 33 -15.18 -31.64 -17.26
CA MET A 33 -15.25 -30.39 -16.52
C MET A 33 -14.86 -30.56 -15.04
N VAL A 34 -13.68 -30.06 -14.66
CA VAL A 34 -13.27 -29.93 -13.26
C VAL A 34 -13.82 -28.62 -12.72
N ASN A 35 -14.76 -28.72 -11.78
CA ASN A 35 -15.17 -27.62 -10.90
C ASN A 35 -13.98 -27.21 -10.02
N ASN A 36 -13.22 -26.22 -10.47
CA ASN A 36 -12.27 -25.50 -9.64
C ASN A 36 -13.00 -24.37 -8.90
N SER A 37 -13.51 -24.67 -7.70
CA SER A 37 -13.62 -23.69 -6.62
C SER A 37 -12.23 -23.43 -6.04
N TYR A 38 -11.36 -22.91 -6.88
CA TYR A 38 -10.24 -22.05 -6.51
C TYR A 38 -10.48 -20.80 -7.33
N SER A 39 -10.58 -19.66 -6.66
CA SER A 39 -10.69 -18.35 -7.28
C SER A 39 -9.42 -18.06 -8.09
N GLN A 40 -9.33 -18.68 -9.26
CA GLN A 40 -8.38 -18.35 -10.30
C GLN A 40 -9.03 -17.27 -11.14
N GLY A 41 -9.02 -16.05 -10.60
CA GLY A 41 -9.14 -14.85 -11.40
C GLY A 41 -7.82 -14.66 -12.11
N ASN A 42 -7.78 -15.02 -13.39
CA ASN A 42 -6.74 -14.59 -14.31
C ASN A 42 -6.60 -13.05 -14.26
N ALA A 43 -5.43 -12.54 -13.91
CA ALA A 43 -5.05 -11.17 -14.25
C ALA A 43 -3.53 -11.04 -14.40
N PHE A 44 -3.01 -11.46 -15.55
CA PHE A 44 -1.87 -10.77 -16.19
C PHE A 44 -2.36 -9.42 -16.76
N ASN A 45 -2.97 -8.60 -15.90
CA ASN A 45 -3.39 -7.23 -16.18
C ASN A 45 -2.86 -6.39 -15.02
N GLY A 46 -2.20 -5.27 -15.33
CA GLY A 46 -1.52 -4.39 -14.37
C GLY A 46 -2.43 -3.77 -13.30
N ALA A 47 -2.91 -4.59 -12.36
CA ALA A 47 -3.51 -4.16 -11.12
C ALA A 47 -2.41 -3.51 -10.27
N LYS A 48 -2.55 -2.21 -10.03
CA LYS A 48 -1.65 -1.44 -9.17
C LYS A 48 -1.80 -1.92 -7.73
N SER A 49 -0.73 -1.79 -6.95
CA SER A 49 -0.82 -2.00 -5.51
C SER A 49 -1.63 -0.88 -4.84
N ASP A 50 -2.13 -1.11 -3.61
CA ASP A 50 -2.86 -0.10 -2.82
C ASP A 50 -2.04 1.21 -2.69
N GLU A 51 -0.74 1.08 -2.47
CA GLU A 51 0.17 2.21 -2.33
C GLU A 51 0.28 3.01 -3.64
N GLU A 52 0.41 2.31 -4.78
CA GLU A 52 0.50 2.94 -6.10
C GLU A 52 -0.80 3.64 -6.49
N GLU A 53 -1.94 3.02 -6.20
CA GLU A 53 -3.27 3.56 -6.46
C GLU A 53 -3.56 4.80 -5.62
N HIS A 54 -3.17 4.80 -4.34
CA HIS A 54 -3.50 5.86 -3.39
C HIS A 54 -2.34 6.81 -3.04
N LYS A 55 -1.24 6.78 -3.79
CA LYS A 55 -0.09 7.69 -3.61
C LYS A 55 -0.46 9.17 -3.49
N ILE A 56 -1.33 9.67 -4.38
CA ILE A 56 -1.75 11.09 -4.36
C ILE A 56 -2.49 11.39 -3.06
N HIS A 57 -3.40 10.51 -2.64
CA HIS A 57 -4.14 10.65 -1.39
C HIS A 57 -3.20 10.72 -0.18
N ALA A 58 -2.16 9.87 -0.14
CA ALA A 58 -1.15 9.89 0.90
C ALA A 58 -0.30 11.17 0.92
N ILE A 59 0.05 11.74 -0.24
CA ILE A 59 0.78 13.02 -0.30
C ILE A 59 -0.12 14.17 0.17
N LEU A 60 -1.37 14.21 -0.28
CA LEU A 60 -2.34 15.23 0.12
C LEU A 60 -2.60 15.25 1.63
N ALA A 61 -2.44 14.11 2.31
CA ALA A 61 -2.55 14.00 3.76
C ALA A 61 -1.71 15.03 4.52
N TYR A 62 -0.56 15.42 3.96
CA TYR A 62 0.39 16.32 4.62
C TYR A 62 0.17 17.80 4.31
N LEU A 63 -0.72 18.13 3.37
CA LEU A 63 -0.96 19.51 2.92
C LEU A 63 -2.10 20.18 3.70
N GLY A 64 -1.97 20.17 5.04
CA GLY A 64 -2.89 20.84 5.95
C GLY A 64 -4.31 20.31 5.84
N ILE A 65 -5.26 21.19 5.49
CA ILE A 65 -6.69 20.83 5.42
C ILE A 65 -7.00 19.75 4.36
N LEU A 66 -6.12 19.57 3.38
CA LEU A 66 -6.26 18.53 2.36
C LEU A 66 -6.18 17.10 2.94
N VAL A 67 -5.83 16.94 4.21
CA VAL A 67 -5.96 15.66 4.93
C VAL A 67 -7.38 15.10 4.92
N LEU A 68 -8.39 15.93 4.74
CA LEU A 68 -9.78 15.47 4.59
C LEU A 68 -9.99 14.64 3.32
N VAL A 69 -9.18 14.86 2.27
CA VAL A 69 -9.29 14.13 1.00
C VAL A 69 -9.04 12.63 1.19
N PRO A 70 -7.88 12.15 1.68
CA PRO A 70 -7.68 10.72 1.92
C PRO A 70 -8.65 10.14 2.95
N ILE A 71 -9.07 10.92 3.96
CA ILE A 71 -10.03 10.47 4.98
C ILE A 71 -11.39 10.11 4.36
N LEU A 72 -11.87 10.91 3.40
CA LEU A 72 -13.19 10.75 2.81
C LEU A 72 -13.17 9.91 1.52
N ALA A 73 -12.13 10.07 0.69
CA ALA A 73 -12.06 9.49 -0.66
C ALA A 73 -11.24 8.18 -0.73
N ALA A 74 -10.39 7.90 0.25
CA ALA A 74 -9.54 6.70 0.28
C ALA A 74 -9.63 5.95 1.63
N LYS A 75 -10.84 5.96 2.23
CA LYS A 75 -11.10 5.41 3.57
C LYS A 75 -10.84 3.91 3.70
N ASP A 76 -10.82 3.17 2.60
CA ASP A 76 -10.63 1.72 2.57
C ASP A 76 -9.16 1.32 2.32
N SER A 77 -8.29 2.30 1.99
CA SER A 77 -6.86 2.08 1.72
C SER A 77 -6.04 2.13 3.00
N PRO A 78 -5.41 1.02 3.44
CA PRO A 78 -4.51 1.04 4.60
C PRO A 78 -3.35 2.04 4.44
N PHE A 79 -2.80 2.15 3.23
CA PHE A 79 -1.72 3.09 2.93
C PHE A 79 -2.16 4.55 3.06
N ALA A 80 -3.28 4.92 2.42
CA ALA A 80 -3.80 6.29 2.50
C ALA A 80 -4.17 6.68 3.94
N ARG A 81 -4.76 5.75 4.69
CA ARG A 81 -5.16 5.96 6.09
C ARG A 81 -3.97 6.16 7.02
N PHE A 82 -2.88 5.42 6.80
CA PHE A 82 -1.64 5.60 7.55
C PHE A 82 -1.10 7.03 7.40
N HIS A 83 -1.01 7.53 6.17
CA HIS A 83 -0.55 8.89 5.91
C HIS A 83 -1.58 9.95 6.34
N ALA A 84 -2.87 9.69 6.18
CA ALA A 84 -3.95 10.55 6.68
C ALA A 84 -3.89 10.73 8.19
N ASN A 85 -3.60 9.66 8.95
CA ASN A 85 -3.46 9.74 10.39
C ASN A 85 -2.30 10.65 10.80
N GLN A 86 -1.11 10.46 10.20
CA GLN A 86 0.06 11.30 10.49
C GLN A 86 -0.16 12.76 10.06
N GLY A 87 -0.75 12.97 8.89
CA GLY A 87 -1.12 14.29 8.39
C GLY A 87 -2.12 15.01 9.29
N LEU A 88 -3.09 14.28 9.83
CA LEU A 88 -4.10 14.81 10.74
C LEU A 88 -3.49 15.24 12.07
N ILE A 89 -2.57 14.45 12.60
CA ILE A 89 -1.82 14.81 13.81
C ILE A 89 -0.99 16.08 13.56
N LEU A 90 -0.29 16.19 12.43
CA LEU A 90 0.45 17.41 12.07
C LEU A 90 -0.47 18.63 11.96
N LEU A 91 -1.65 18.47 11.35
CA LEU A 91 -2.64 19.55 11.27
C LEU A 91 -3.12 19.98 12.67
N ILE A 92 -3.43 19.02 13.55
CA ILE A 92 -3.84 19.28 14.93
C ILE A 92 -2.73 20.01 15.70
N VAL A 93 -1.48 19.55 15.59
CA VAL A 93 -0.33 20.20 16.23
C VAL A 93 -0.17 21.64 15.74
N ASN A 94 -0.33 21.89 14.44
CA ASN A 94 -0.20 23.25 13.88
C ASN A 94 -1.32 24.18 14.37
N ILE A 95 -2.57 23.71 14.41
CA ILE A 95 -3.72 24.46 14.95
C ILE A 95 -3.53 24.72 16.44
N ALA A 96 -3.20 23.68 17.22
CA ALA A 96 -2.98 23.80 18.66
C ALA A 96 -1.85 24.78 18.97
N SER A 97 -0.74 24.71 18.23
CA SER A 97 0.38 25.66 18.37
C SER A 97 -0.08 27.09 18.08
N THR A 98 -0.84 27.30 17.00
CA THR A 98 -1.36 28.63 16.65
C THR A 98 -2.24 29.21 17.75
N VAL A 99 -3.15 28.41 18.30
CA VAL A 99 -4.05 28.84 19.39
C VAL A 99 -3.24 29.14 20.67
N ILE A 100 -2.34 28.25 21.09
CA ILE A 100 -1.54 28.42 22.31
C ILE A 100 -0.68 29.68 22.21
N PHE A 101 0.07 29.87 21.12
CA PHE A 101 0.95 31.03 20.97
C PHE A 101 0.20 32.35 20.74
N SER A 102 -1.08 32.31 20.33
CA SER A 102 -1.90 33.54 20.24
C SER A 102 -2.22 34.15 21.60
N MET A 103 -2.19 33.33 22.66
CA MET A 103 -2.44 33.75 24.05
C MET A 103 -1.14 34.12 24.80
N LEU A 104 0.03 33.83 24.22
CA LEU A 104 1.33 34.03 24.85
C LEU A 104 1.96 35.38 24.44
N PRO A 105 2.77 36.01 25.32
CA PRO A 105 3.55 37.19 24.97
C PRO A 105 4.54 36.94 23.81
N SER A 106 4.93 38.02 23.13
CA SER A 106 5.85 37.98 21.97
C SER A 106 7.25 37.40 22.27
N MET A 107 7.66 37.37 23.54
CA MET A 107 8.92 36.75 23.99
C MET A 107 8.99 35.25 23.65
N PHE A 108 7.85 34.58 23.46
CA PHE A 108 7.79 33.17 23.07
C PHE A 108 7.90 32.93 21.54
N SER A 109 8.17 33.97 20.76
CA SER A 109 8.29 33.90 19.29
C SER A 109 9.35 32.89 18.81
N ILE A 110 10.48 32.79 19.50
CA ILE A 110 11.54 31.81 19.16
C ILE A 110 11.04 30.37 19.30
N ALA A 111 10.29 30.06 20.36
CA ALA A 111 9.71 28.74 20.56
C ALA A 111 8.67 28.41 19.47
N ARG A 112 7.83 29.40 19.10
CA ARG A 112 6.88 29.27 17.99
C ARG A 112 7.59 28.93 16.68
N THR A 113 8.66 29.65 16.36
CA THR A 113 9.46 29.40 15.15
C THR A 113 10.08 27.99 15.18
N GLY A 114 10.62 27.57 16.32
CA GLY A 114 11.17 26.22 16.47
C GLY A 114 10.15 25.11 16.21
N ILE A 115 8.94 25.23 16.78
CA ILE A 115 7.85 24.29 16.54
C ILE A 115 7.43 24.31 15.07
N SER A 116 7.30 25.49 14.47
CA SER A 116 6.94 25.63 13.05
C SER A 116 7.95 24.91 12.14
N ILE A 117 9.25 25.09 12.39
CA ILE A 117 10.31 24.41 11.64
C ILE A 117 10.23 22.89 11.86
N GLY A 118 10.07 22.44 13.11
CA GLY A 118 9.92 21.02 13.42
C GLY A 118 8.74 20.39 12.69
N THR A 119 7.56 21.01 12.74
CA THR A 119 6.37 20.53 12.00
C THR A 119 6.57 20.54 10.49
N PHE A 120 7.28 21.54 9.96
CA PHE A 120 7.60 21.60 8.53
C PHE A 120 8.53 20.46 8.10
N VAL A 121 9.57 20.16 8.89
CA VAL A 121 10.47 19.02 8.63
C VAL A 121 9.71 17.69 8.66
N LEU A 122 8.85 17.48 9.65
CA LEU A 122 8.01 16.28 9.75
C LEU A 122 7.06 16.15 8.55
N MET A 123 6.47 17.25 8.09
CA MET A 123 5.63 17.28 6.90
C MET A 123 6.42 16.82 5.66
N ILE A 124 7.61 17.36 5.43
CA ILE A 124 8.46 16.98 4.29
C ILE A 124 8.86 15.49 4.37
N MET A 125 9.26 15.00 5.55
CA MET A 125 9.55 13.58 5.76
C MET A 125 8.35 12.70 5.41
N GLY A 126 7.14 13.11 5.81
CA GLY A 126 5.89 12.42 5.52
C GLY A 126 5.62 12.33 4.02
N ILE A 127 5.78 13.46 3.31
CA ILE A 127 5.63 13.53 1.85
C ILE A 127 6.65 12.65 1.14
N ILE A 128 7.92 12.67 1.57
CA ILE A 128 8.97 11.80 0.99
C ILE A 128 8.61 10.33 1.19
N ASN A 129 8.10 9.94 2.35
CA ASN A 129 7.69 8.56 2.61
C ASN A 129 6.48 8.16 1.75
N ALA A 130 5.46 9.01 1.65
CA ALA A 130 4.30 8.79 0.79
C ALA A 130 4.70 8.68 -0.70
N ALA A 131 5.56 9.57 -1.19
CA ALA A 131 6.04 9.55 -2.57
C ALA A 131 6.85 8.29 -2.90
N ASN A 132 7.54 7.73 -1.90
CA ASN A 132 8.29 6.48 -2.00
C ASN A 132 7.47 5.23 -1.64
N LEU A 133 6.15 5.33 -1.47
CA LEU A 133 5.26 4.21 -1.14
C LEU A 133 5.62 3.51 0.20
N ARG A 134 6.13 4.26 1.19
CA ARG A 134 6.54 3.72 2.49
C ARG A 134 5.66 4.20 3.62
N THR A 135 5.17 3.27 4.44
CA THR A 135 4.45 3.53 5.69
C THR A 135 5.41 3.69 6.88
N GLN A 136 6.33 4.66 6.78
CA GLN A 136 7.28 4.93 7.85
C GLN A 136 6.72 5.97 8.83
N LYS A 137 6.80 5.63 10.12
CA LYS A 137 6.40 6.48 11.24
C LYS A 137 7.31 7.70 11.35
N LEU A 138 6.70 8.87 11.47
CA LEU A 138 7.39 10.12 11.75
C LEU A 138 7.92 10.16 13.18
N PRO A 139 9.08 10.78 13.43
CA PRO A 139 9.57 10.95 14.79
C PRO A 139 8.59 11.80 15.62
N VAL A 140 8.57 11.58 16.94
CA VAL A 140 7.72 12.26 17.93
C VAL A 140 6.21 11.93 17.84
N ILE A 141 5.64 11.81 16.64
CA ILE A 141 4.19 11.67 16.45
C ILE A 141 3.74 10.33 15.83
N GLY A 142 4.68 9.51 15.34
CA GLY A 142 4.36 8.33 14.54
C GLY A 142 3.68 7.18 15.28
N ASP A 143 3.64 7.21 16.62
CA ASP A 143 2.96 6.21 17.45
C ASP A 143 1.54 6.61 17.85
N ILE A 144 1.11 7.84 17.52
CA ILE A 144 -0.24 8.31 17.82
C ILE A 144 -1.18 7.82 16.71
N THR A 145 -2.30 7.20 17.07
CA THR A 145 -3.31 6.72 16.12
C THR A 145 -4.70 7.25 16.49
N ILE A 146 -5.25 8.07 15.58
CA ILE A 146 -6.59 8.67 15.64
C ILE A 146 -7.53 7.92 14.68
N LEU A 147 -7.05 7.60 13.47
CA LEU A 147 -7.81 6.87 12.45
C LEU A 147 -7.53 5.37 12.58
N LYS A 148 -8.56 4.57 12.83
CA LYS A 148 -8.51 3.09 12.98
C LYS A 148 -9.00 2.38 11.75
#